data_AF-A0AAP2D8H6-F1
#
_entry.id   AF-A0AAP2D8H6-F1
#
_cell.length_a   1.000
_cell.length_b   1.000
_cell.length_c   1.000
_cell.angle_alpha   90.00
_cell.angle_beta   90.00
_cell.angle_gamma   90.00
#
_symmetry.space_group_name_H-M   'P 1'
#
loop_
_entity.id
_entity.type
_entity.pdbx_description
1 polymer ?
#
loop_
_entity_poly.entity_id
_entity_poly.type
_entity_poly.pdbx_seq_one_letter_code
_entity_poly.pdbx_strand_id
1 'polypeptide(L)'
;MKQIVLCVLTGTLLALVSSCGSDDDDNAPADGLSKDITNLVPAGLLTEMKSLGMPVHEGTTPPDLTGTFRASLLELKASNIENDPYQPGHIFEDYVVTFFDQDNEKLTIKKNYQNGPESGEGIGSFISGTGNKFSVFAEIHATSGGDEARLILVTSGTMTDTGIQDLYYSLFMLDNGDNTSGYWIDDGSGRISADEDGFSEKE
;
A
#
# COMPACT_ATOMS: atom_id res chain seq x y z
N MET A 1 57.41 -43.40 0.16
CA MET A 1 56.21 -42.69 0.67
C MET A 1 56.29 -41.24 0.20
N LYS A 2 55.20 -40.77 -0.43
CA LYS A 2 54.79 -39.35 -0.60
C LYS A 2 55.66 -38.46 -1.54
N GLN A 3 55.12 -37.70 -2.50
CA GLN A 3 53.80 -37.59 -3.13
C GLN A 3 53.96 -37.00 -4.55
N ILE A 4 52.95 -37.27 -5.38
CA ILE A 4 52.74 -36.87 -6.78
C ILE A 4 52.02 -35.49 -6.80
N VAL A 5 51.91 -34.91 -8.02
CA VAL A 5 50.89 -33.94 -8.51
C VAL A 5 51.42 -32.48 -8.55
N LEU A 6 51.74 -31.82 -9.69
CA LEU A 6 51.04 -31.51 -10.96
C LEU A 6 49.79 -30.62 -10.80
N CYS A 7 49.87 -29.32 -11.11
CA CYS A 7 48.79 -28.51 -11.73
C CYS A 7 49.31 -27.08 -11.95
N VAL A 8 49.45 -26.54 -13.17
CA VAL A 8 48.47 -26.23 -14.23
C VAL A 8 47.91 -24.80 -14.11
N LEU A 9 48.28 -24.02 -15.14
CA LEU A 9 47.54 -22.99 -15.87
C LEU A 9 46.97 -21.75 -15.16
N THR A 10 47.62 -20.62 -15.49
CA THR A 10 47.05 -19.42 -16.12
C THR A 10 45.61 -19.04 -15.78
N GLY A 11 45.48 -17.93 -15.03
CA GLY A 11 44.22 -17.22 -14.87
C GLY A 11 43.80 -16.53 -16.16
N THR A 12 42.63 -16.92 -16.67
CA THR A 12 41.93 -16.22 -17.74
C THR A 12 40.63 -15.65 -17.16
N LEU A 13 40.52 -14.33 -17.23
CA LEU A 13 39.35 -13.54 -16.89
C LEU A 13 38.21 -13.88 -17.86
N LEU A 14 37.13 -14.49 -17.39
CA LEU A 14 35.91 -14.72 -18.16
C LEU A 14 34.85 -13.72 -17.69
N ALA A 15 34.58 -12.73 -18.53
CA ALA A 15 33.45 -11.81 -18.36
C ALA A 15 32.15 -12.56 -18.69
N LEU A 16 31.26 -12.69 -17.70
CA LEU A 16 29.88 -13.09 -17.92
C LEU A 16 29.10 -11.84 -18.36
N VAL A 17 28.82 -11.75 -19.65
CA VAL A 17 27.80 -10.85 -20.17
C VAL A 17 26.43 -11.48 -19.86
N SER A 18 25.76 -10.95 -18.83
CA SER A 18 24.35 -11.20 -18.61
C SER A 18 23.55 -10.54 -19.73
N SER A 19 23.19 -11.33 -20.74
CA SER A 19 22.18 -10.96 -21.74
C SER A 19 20.81 -11.05 -21.07
N CYS A 20 20.39 -9.98 -20.40
CA CYS A 20 18.99 -9.78 -20.04
C CYS A 20 18.24 -9.46 -21.33
N GLY A 21 17.50 -10.42 -21.87
CA GLY A 21 16.52 -10.16 -22.91
C GLY A 21 15.39 -9.35 -22.30
N SER A 22 15.27 -8.08 -22.69
CA SER A 22 14.06 -7.29 -22.46
C SER A 22 13.10 -7.60 -23.60
N ASP A 23 12.12 -8.47 -23.33
CA ASP A 23 10.90 -8.47 -24.11
C ASP A 23 10.14 -7.20 -23.71
N ASP A 24 10.03 -6.27 -24.66
CA ASP A 24 9.25 -5.04 -24.55
C ASP A 24 7.77 -5.40 -24.46
N ASP A 25 7.27 -5.57 -23.23
CA ASP A 25 5.84 -5.61 -22.94
C ASP A 25 5.38 -4.17 -22.63
N ASP A 26 4.66 -3.56 -23.59
CA ASP A 26 4.02 -2.23 -23.53
C ASP A 26 2.92 -2.10 -22.43
N ASN A 27 2.97 -2.98 -21.42
CA ASN A 27 2.14 -2.99 -20.23
C ASN A 27 2.91 -2.81 -18.92
N ALA A 28 4.25 -2.69 -18.96
CA ALA A 28 5.03 -2.38 -17.77
C ALA A 28 4.69 -0.95 -17.27
N PRO A 29 4.03 -0.80 -16.12
CA PRO A 29 3.66 0.50 -15.61
C PRO A 29 4.90 1.27 -15.15
N ALA A 30 4.88 2.59 -15.30
CA ALA A 30 6.03 3.47 -15.06
C ALA A 30 6.66 3.32 -13.65
N ASP A 31 5.89 2.83 -12.67
CA ASP A 31 6.28 2.66 -11.27
C ASP A 31 5.96 1.25 -10.73
N GLY A 32 5.91 0.21 -11.55
CA GLY A 32 5.69 -1.18 -11.09
C GLY A 32 4.30 -1.52 -10.51
N LEU A 33 3.31 -0.62 -10.66
CA LEU A 33 1.91 -0.77 -10.21
C LEU A 33 0.95 -0.92 -11.39
N SER A 34 -0.03 -1.83 -11.36
CA SER A 34 -0.93 -2.08 -12.50
C SER A 34 -1.58 -0.81 -13.10
N LYS A 35 -1.96 -0.87 -14.38
CA LYS A 35 -2.67 0.24 -15.06
C LYS A 35 -3.90 0.70 -14.29
N ASP A 36 -4.63 -0.24 -13.69
CA ASP A 36 -5.81 0.06 -12.87
C ASP A 36 -5.45 0.91 -11.64
N ILE A 37 -4.36 0.59 -10.94
CA ILE A 37 -3.87 1.40 -9.82
C ILE A 37 -3.45 2.79 -10.31
N THR A 38 -2.71 2.89 -11.41
CA THR A 38 -2.26 4.19 -11.94
C THR A 38 -3.38 5.05 -12.52
N ASN A 39 -4.50 4.43 -12.92
CA ASN A 39 -5.72 5.14 -13.33
C ASN A 39 -6.53 5.61 -12.11
N LEU A 40 -6.55 4.80 -11.05
CA LEU A 40 -7.24 5.13 -9.80
C LEU A 40 -6.53 6.23 -9.01
N VAL A 41 -5.20 6.14 -8.90
CA VAL A 41 -4.37 7.05 -8.10
C VAL A 41 -3.54 7.93 -9.03
N PRO A 42 -3.86 9.24 -9.16
CA PRO A 42 -3.08 10.15 -9.98
C PRO A 42 -1.60 10.18 -9.56
N ALA A 43 -0.69 10.26 -10.53
CA ALA A 43 0.76 10.20 -10.26
C ALA A 43 1.25 11.24 -9.23
N GLY A 44 0.66 12.45 -9.22
CA GLY A 44 0.97 13.47 -8.22
C GLY A 44 0.58 13.06 -6.80
N LEU A 45 -0.60 12.45 -6.65
CA LEU A 45 -1.07 11.95 -5.36
C LEU A 45 -0.25 10.74 -4.88
N LEU A 46 0.11 9.82 -5.78
CA LEU A 46 1.01 8.71 -5.46
C LEU A 46 2.40 9.22 -5.02
N THR A 47 2.92 10.24 -5.69
CA THR A 47 4.18 10.90 -5.31
C THR A 47 4.09 11.50 -3.91
N GLU A 48 2.99 12.20 -3.61
CA GLU A 48 2.74 12.79 -2.30
C GLU A 48 2.70 11.72 -1.21
N MET A 49 1.91 10.65 -1.39
CA MET A 49 1.84 9.50 -0.47
C MET A 49 3.24 8.92 -0.18
N LYS A 50 4.03 8.63 -1.23
CA LYS A 50 5.38 8.09 -1.07
C LYS A 50 6.31 9.08 -0.35
N SER A 51 6.20 10.38 -0.65
CA SER A 51 7.03 11.42 -0.04
C SER A 51 6.74 11.61 1.45
N LEU A 52 5.49 11.42 1.85
CA LEU A 52 5.04 11.48 3.24
C LEU A 52 5.39 10.21 4.05
N GLY A 53 5.91 9.18 3.37
CA GLY A 53 6.40 7.95 3.99
C GLY A 53 5.49 6.74 3.84
N MET A 54 4.50 6.76 2.93
CA MET A 54 3.61 5.62 2.74
C MET A 54 4.36 4.48 2.06
N PRO A 55 4.45 3.28 2.67
CA PRO A 55 5.00 2.13 1.98
C PRO A 55 4.04 1.72 0.86
N VAL A 56 4.52 1.79 -0.37
CA VAL A 56 3.85 1.27 -1.55
C VAL A 56 4.68 0.13 -2.12
N HIS A 57 4.12 -1.07 -2.08
CA HIS A 57 4.79 -2.30 -2.49
C HIS A 57 4.38 -2.67 -3.91
N GLU A 58 5.32 -2.49 -4.82
CA GLU A 58 5.15 -2.73 -6.26
C GLU A 58 5.20 -4.22 -6.59
N GLY A 59 4.74 -4.56 -7.79
CA GLY A 59 4.72 -5.91 -8.33
C GLY A 59 3.32 -6.52 -8.46
N THR A 60 3.28 -7.65 -9.16
CA THR A 60 2.06 -8.33 -9.62
C THR A 60 1.88 -9.71 -8.98
N THR A 61 2.61 -9.98 -7.89
CA THR A 61 2.55 -11.26 -7.17
C THR A 61 2.35 -11.02 -5.67
N PRO A 62 1.24 -10.34 -5.27
CA PRO A 62 0.96 -10.11 -3.86
C PRO A 62 0.67 -11.44 -3.14
N PRO A 63 0.88 -11.47 -1.80
CA PRO A 63 0.43 -12.61 -0.98
C PRO A 63 -1.10 -12.72 -0.97
N ASP A 64 -1.61 -13.86 -0.51
CA ASP A 64 -3.03 -13.99 -0.15
C ASP A 64 -3.32 -13.22 1.14
N LEU A 65 -4.22 -12.24 1.05
CA LEU A 65 -4.61 -11.39 2.16
C LEU A 65 -5.92 -11.82 2.82
N THR A 66 -6.56 -12.90 2.34
CA THR A 66 -7.92 -13.25 2.80
C THR A 66 -7.97 -13.43 4.32
N GLY A 67 -8.83 -12.64 4.98
CA GLY A 67 -8.98 -12.64 6.43
C GLY A 67 -9.34 -11.28 7.00
N THR A 68 -9.57 -11.25 8.32
CA THR A 68 -9.75 -10.03 9.10
C THR A 68 -8.50 -9.75 9.91
N PHE A 69 -8.08 -8.49 9.94
CA PHE A 69 -6.90 -8.04 10.68
C PHE A 69 -7.24 -6.81 11.49
N ARG A 70 -6.65 -6.71 12.67
CA ARG A 70 -6.91 -5.65 13.63
C ARG A 70 -5.60 -4.98 14.04
N ALA A 71 -5.42 -3.73 13.62
CA ALA A 71 -4.44 -2.83 14.21
C ALA A 71 -5.03 -2.25 15.49
N SER A 72 -4.37 -2.53 16.61
CA SER A 72 -4.84 -2.12 17.94
C SER A 72 -4.31 -0.74 18.25
N LEU A 73 -5.08 0.27 17.85
CA LEU A 73 -4.72 1.69 17.76
C LEU A 73 -3.81 2.02 16.57
N LEU A 74 -4.20 3.05 15.82
CA LEU A 74 -3.36 3.63 14.76
C LEU A 74 -2.63 4.87 15.26
N GLU A 75 -1.32 4.93 15.10
CA GLU A 75 -0.52 6.13 15.36
C GLU A 75 -0.32 6.94 14.07
N LEU A 76 -0.65 8.24 14.11
CA LEU A 76 -0.34 9.17 13.04
C LEU A 76 1.18 9.28 12.86
N LYS A 77 1.69 8.89 11.69
CA LYS A 77 3.11 9.02 11.35
C LYS A 77 3.41 10.32 10.61
N ALA A 78 2.53 10.73 9.70
CA ALA A 78 2.70 11.97 8.93
C ALA A 78 1.38 12.55 8.44
N SER A 79 1.37 13.87 8.23
CA SER A 79 0.26 14.62 7.61
C SER A 79 0.82 15.80 6.82
N ASN A 80 0.18 16.11 5.70
CA ASN A 80 0.42 17.32 4.90
C ASN A 80 -0.77 18.28 4.93
N ILE A 81 -1.80 17.99 5.73
CA ILE A 81 -2.99 18.83 5.86
C ILE A 81 -2.59 20.16 6.53
N GLU A 82 -2.95 21.28 5.91
CA GLU A 82 -2.69 22.58 6.50
C GLU A 82 -3.49 22.75 7.81
N ASN A 83 -2.81 23.20 8.87
CA ASN A 83 -3.41 23.35 10.21
C ASN A 83 -4.07 22.08 10.75
N ASP A 84 -3.51 20.91 10.43
CA ASP A 84 -4.03 19.64 10.93
C ASP A 84 -4.16 19.66 12.47
N PRO A 85 -5.36 19.41 13.02
CA PRO A 85 -5.54 19.32 14.47
C PRO A 85 -4.72 18.19 15.11
N TYR A 86 -4.29 17.21 14.32
CA TYR A 86 -3.47 16.09 14.78
C TYR A 86 -2.01 16.28 14.36
N GLN A 87 -1.11 15.80 15.21
CA GLN A 87 0.34 15.86 15.00
C GLN A 87 0.91 14.44 15.04
N PRO A 88 2.07 14.18 14.40
CA PRO A 88 2.72 12.88 14.49
C PRO A 88 2.83 12.37 15.94
N GLY A 89 2.51 11.10 16.15
CA GLY A 89 2.36 10.49 17.47
C GLY A 89 0.94 10.55 18.05
N HIS A 90 -0.01 11.22 17.38
CA HIS A 90 -1.42 11.15 17.77
C HIS A 90 -1.97 9.74 17.59
N ILE A 91 -2.76 9.27 18.57
CA ILE A 91 -3.34 7.93 18.56
C ILE A 91 -4.82 8.01 18.17
N PHE A 92 -5.17 7.28 17.12
CA PHE A 92 -6.53 7.02 16.69
C PHE A 92 -7.03 5.68 17.23
N GLU A 93 -8.34 5.48 17.09
CA GLU A 93 -9.01 4.21 17.39
C GLU A 93 -8.45 3.05 16.57
N ASP A 94 -8.84 1.84 16.96
CA ASP A 94 -8.53 0.62 16.22
C ASP A 94 -8.89 0.73 14.74
N TYR A 95 -8.09 0.05 13.91
CA TYR A 95 -8.40 -0.17 12.51
C TYR A 95 -8.60 -1.66 12.27
N VAL A 96 -9.82 -2.03 11.89
CA VAL A 96 -10.16 -3.40 11.51
C VAL A 96 -10.39 -3.42 10.01
N VAL A 97 -9.73 -4.34 9.31
CA VAL A 97 -9.89 -4.54 7.87
C VAL A 97 -10.12 -6.00 7.56
N THR A 98 -11.11 -6.28 6.73
CA THR A 98 -11.38 -7.63 6.20
C THR A 98 -11.14 -7.63 4.71
N PHE A 99 -10.24 -8.47 4.23
CA PHE A 99 -9.98 -8.69 2.82
C PHE A 99 -10.62 -10.00 2.35
N PHE A 100 -11.25 -9.95 1.18
CA PHE A 100 -11.95 -11.09 0.59
C PHE A 100 -12.09 -10.93 -0.93
N ASP A 101 -12.56 -11.98 -1.60
CA ASP A 101 -12.72 -12.03 -3.07
C ASP A 101 -11.45 -11.60 -3.84
N GLN A 102 -10.26 -12.01 -3.37
CA GLN A 102 -8.99 -11.72 -4.03
C GLN A 102 -8.85 -12.52 -5.33
N ASP A 103 -8.48 -11.85 -6.41
CA ASP A 103 -8.18 -12.42 -7.74
C ASP A 103 -6.78 -11.96 -8.17
N ASN A 104 -5.82 -12.88 -8.11
CA ASN A 104 -4.41 -12.59 -8.41
C ASN A 104 -4.11 -12.46 -9.92
N GLU A 105 -5.00 -12.96 -10.80
CA GLU A 105 -4.83 -12.76 -12.23
C GLU A 105 -5.23 -11.33 -12.62
N LYS A 106 -6.28 -10.80 -11.97
CA LYS A 106 -6.78 -9.44 -12.22
C LYS A 106 -6.20 -8.39 -11.28
N LEU A 107 -5.47 -8.79 -10.24
CA LEU A 107 -4.95 -7.91 -9.20
C LEU A 107 -6.05 -7.09 -8.52
N THR A 108 -7.19 -7.74 -8.26
CA THR A 108 -8.35 -7.13 -7.58
C THR A 108 -8.60 -7.81 -6.24
N ILE A 109 -9.17 -7.06 -5.30
CA ILE A 109 -9.59 -7.57 -4.00
C ILE A 109 -10.78 -6.73 -3.51
N LYS A 110 -11.58 -7.25 -2.58
CA LYS A 110 -12.56 -6.45 -1.86
C LYS A 110 -12.11 -6.25 -0.41
N LYS A 111 -12.51 -5.10 0.16
CA LYS A 111 -12.31 -4.85 1.58
C LYS A 111 -13.56 -4.34 2.28
N ASN A 112 -13.70 -4.76 3.52
CA ASN A 112 -14.47 -4.03 4.54
C ASN A 112 -13.46 -3.35 5.47
N TYR A 113 -13.82 -2.20 6.02
CA TYR A 113 -13.01 -1.59 7.07
C TYR A 113 -13.87 -0.89 8.11
N GLN A 114 -13.29 -0.73 9.29
CA GLN A 114 -13.80 0.10 10.38
C GLN A 114 -12.63 0.85 11.01
N ASN A 115 -12.77 2.17 11.19
CA ASN A 115 -11.86 3.02 11.94
C ASN A 115 -12.66 4.04 12.76
N GLY A 116 -12.82 3.79 14.06
CA GLY A 116 -13.70 4.60 14.90
C GLY A 116 -15.13 4.70 14.32
N PRO A 117 -15.65 5.91 13.99
CA PRO A 117 -16.97 6.09 13.40
C PRO A 117 -17.02 5.85 11.88
N GLU A 118 -15.87 5.74 11.22
CA GLU A 118 -15.78 5.52 9.77
C GLU A 118 -15.79 4.02 9.45
N SER A 119 -16.56 3.64 8.43
CA SER A 119 -16.61 2.26 7.97
C SER A 119 -17.04 2.18 6.52
N GLY A 120 -16.68 1.09 5.85
CA GLY A 120 -17.20 0.77 4.53
C GLY A 120 -17.17 -0.72 4.26
N GLU A 121 -18.08 -1.19 3.41
CA GLU A 121 -18.29 -2.61 3.13
C GLU A 121 -18.29 -2.88 1.61
N GLY A 122 -17.76 -4.03 1.20
CA GLY A 122 -17.83 -4.49 -0.18
C GLY A 122 -17.02 -3.65 -1.17
N ILE A 123 -16.02 -2.91 -0.69
CA ILE A 123 -15.28 -1.94 -1.50
C ILE A 123 -14.36 -2.67 -2.46
N GLY A 124 -14.65 -2.56 -3.76
CA GLY A 124 -13.74 -3.00 -4.81
C GLY A 124 -12.43 -2.24 -4.76
N SER A 125 -11.31 -2.96 -4.78
CA SER A 125 -9.96 -2.44 -4.58
C SER A 125 -8.99 -3.12 -5.53
N PHE A 126 -7.83 -2.48 -5.73
CA PHE A 126 -6.71 -3.07 -6.48
C PHE A 126 -5.57 -3.41 -5.52
N ILE A 127 -4.85 -4.50 -5.81
CA ILE A 127 -3.75 -4.99 -4.99
C ILE A 127 -2.46 -5.06 -5.78
N SER A 128 -1.36 -4.64 -5.16
CA SER A 128 0.00 -4.81 -5.67
C SER A 128 0.88 -5.46 -4.61
N GLY A 129 1.99 -6.05 -5.02
CA GLY A 129 2.95 -6.62 -4.09
C GLY A 129 3.86 -7.67 -4.71
N THR A 130 4.85 -8.06 -3.92
CA THR A 130 5.79 -9.13 -4.26
C THR A 130 6.18 -9.89 -2.99
N GLY A 131 6.16 -11.22 -3.07
CA GLY A 131 6.48 -12.07 -1.92
C GLY A 131 5.42 -11.95 -0.85
N ASN A 132 5.80 -11.55 0.35
CA ASN A 132 4.87 -11.33 1.46
C ASN A 132 4.49 -9.85 1.67
N LYS A 133 4.93 -8.94 0.81
CA LYS A 133 4.60 -7.52 0.92
C LYS A 133 3.45 -7.16 0.01
N PHE A 134 2.56 -6.27 0.46
CA PHE A 134 1.38 -5.89 -0.29
C PHE A 134 1.01 -4.41 -0.12
N SER A 135 0.25 -3.87 -1.06
CA SER A 135 -0.50 -2.63 -0.92
C SER A 135 -1.87 -2.78 -1.58
N VAL A 136 -2.93 -2.36 -0.89
CA VAL A 136 -4.31 -2.38 -1.38
C VAL A 136 -4.81 -0.94 -1.50
N PHE A 137 -5.26 -0.57 -2.70
CA PHE A 137 -5.75 0.76 -3.06
C PHE A 137 -7.27 0.72 -3.26
N ALA A 138 -7.98 1.59 -2.56
CA ALA A 138 -9.43 1.70 -2.65
C ALA A 138 -9.85 3.16 -2.84
N GLU A 139 -10.71 3.44 -3.80
CA GLU A 139 -11.45 4.71 -3.85
C GLU A 139 -12.73 4.58 -3.03
N ILE A 140 -12.97 5.56 -2.17
CA ILE A 140 -14.15 5.67 -1.32
C ILE A 140 -14.91 6.91 -1.71
N HIS A 141 -16.23 6.76 -1.89
CA HIS A 141 -17.15 7.88 -1.98
C HIS A 141 -17.76 8.10 -0.60
N ALA A 142 -17.56 9.28 -0.04
CA ALA A 142 -18.02 9.62 1.30
C ALA A 142 -18.91 10.86 1.27
N THR A 143 -19.83 10.96 2.23
CA THR A 143 -20.71 12.12 2.39
C THR A 143 -20.61 12.63 3.82
N SER A 144 -20.35 13.92 3.98
CA SER A 144 -20.27 14.59 5.28
C SER A 144 -20.79 16.02 5.14
N GLY A 145 -21.57 16.49 6.12
CA GLY A 145 -22.20 17.82 6.06
C GLY A 145 -23.14 18.07 4.87
N GLY A 146 -23.48 17.04 4.10
CA GLY A 146 -24.25 17.16 2.87
C GLY A 146 -23.40 17.29 1.60
N ASP A 147 -22.08 17.40 1.72
CA ASP A 147 -21.14 17.41 0.59
C ASP A 147 -20.58 16.00 0.35
N GLU A 148 -20.39 15.63 -0.92
CA GLU A 148 -19.73 14.39 -1.32
C GLU A 148 -18.23 14.64 -1.55
N ALA A 149 -17.41 13.63 -1.24
CA ALA A 149 -15.98 13.63 -1.51
C ALA A 149 -15.52 12.23 -1.94
N ARG A 150 -14.38 12.18 -2.63
CA ARG A 150 -13.72 10.96 -3.07
C ARG A 150 -12.33 10.89 -2.44
N LEU A 151 -12.01 9.73 -1.87
CA LEU A 151 -10.78 9.52 -1.14
C LEU A 151 -10.08 8.26 -1.63
N ILE A 152 -8.75 8.27 -1.62
CA ILE A 152 -7.95 7.05 -1.76
C ILE A 152 -7.55 6.56 -0.37
N LEU A 153 -7.98 5.35 -0.04
CA LEU A 153 -7.50 4.60 1.11
C LEU A 153 -6.47 3.56 0.68
N VAL A 154 -5.28 3.61 1.25
CA VAL A 154 -4.23 2.62 1.02
C VAL A 154 -3.97 1.86 2.32
N THR A 155 -4.04 0.53 2.25
CA THR A 155 -3.61 -0.37 3.33
C THR A 155 -2.40 -1.14 2.84
N SER A 156 -1.30 -1.13 3.58
CA SER A 156 -0.02 -1.69 3.14
C SER A 156 0.69 -2.38 4.29
N GLY A 157 1.53 -3.36 4.01
CA GLY A 157 2.31 -4.02 5.05
C GLY A 157 2.97 -5.32 4.57
N THR A 158 3.42 -6.10 5.56
CA THR A 158 4.08 -7.38 5.35
C THR A 158 3.25 -8.51 5.96
N MET A 159 2.73 -9.39 5.12
CA MET A 159 1.96 -10.55 5.53
C MET A 159 2.85 -11.57 6.26
N THR A 160 2.35 -12.08 7.38
CA THR A 160 2.90 -13.20 8.15
C THR A 160 1.84 -14.29 8.32
N ASP A 161 2.22 -15.42 8.91
CA ASP A 161 1.30 -16.53 9.17
C ASP A 161 0.17 -16.18 10.17
N THR A 162 0.39 -15.19 11.03
CA THR A 162 -0.52 -14.86 12.15
C THR A 162 -1.10 -13.44 12.08
N GLY A 163 -0.77 -12.65 11.06
CA GLY A 163 -1.16 -11.25 10.99
C GLY A 163 -0.28 -10.41 10.08
N ILE A 164 -0.48 -9.10 10.07
CA ILE A 164 0.25 -8.15 9.25
C ILE A 164 1.30 -7.45 10.11
N GLN A 165 2.56 -7.60 9.73
CA GLN A 165 3.65 -6.82 10.30
C GLN A 165 3.73 -5.45 9.61
N ASP A 166 3.96 -4.41 10.39
CA ASP A 166 4.10 -3.03 9.95
C ASP A 166 2.92 -2.61 9.06
N LEU A 167 1.68 -2.75 9.57
CA LEU A 167 0.49 -2.29 8.85
C LEU A 167 0.50 -0.76 8.81
N TYR A 168 0.44 -0.22 7.59
CA TYR A 168 0.22 1.18 7.31
C TYR A 168 -1.17 1.39 6.72
N TYR A 169 -1.81 2.46 7.13
CA TYR A 169 -3.09 2.93 6.63
C TYR A 169 -2.94 4.41 6.25
N SER A 170 -3.34 4.76 5.03
CA SER A 170 -3.42 6.16 4.61
C SER A 170 -4.79 6.52 4.08
N LEU A 171 -5.15 7.77 4.30
CA LEU A 171 -6.32 8.41 3.71
C LEU A 171 -5.83 9.69 3.02
N PHE A 172 -6.11 9.82 1.72
CA PHE A 172 -5.81 11.01 0.94
C PHE A 172 -7.03 11.45 0.14
N MET A 173 -7.25 12.75 0.08
CA MET A 173 -8.33 13.33 -0.69
C MET A 173 -8.01 13.29 -2.17
N LEU A 174 -8.87 12.63 -2.94
CA LEU A 174 -8.80 12.65 -4.39
C LEU A 174 -9.54 13.87 -4.96
N ASP A 175 -10.70 14.17 -4.38
CA ASP A 175 -11.62 15.22 -4.83
C ASP A 175 -12.60 15.55 -3.70
N ASN A 176 -12.51 16.74 -3.12
CA ASN A 176 -13.38 17.22 -2.05
C ASN A 176 -14.67 17.90 -2.54
N GLY A 177 -14.92 17.88 -3.85
CA GLY A 177 -16.08 18.50 -4.48
C GLY A 177 -16.11 20.03 -4.27
N ASP A 178 -17.30 20.57 -3.99
CA ASP A 178 -17.45 22.00 -3.69
C ASP A 178 -17.04 22.35 -2.24
N ASN A 179 -16.95 21.34 -1.36
CA ASN A 179 -16.63 21.44 0.07
C ASN A 179 -17.30 22.65 0.78
N THR A 180 -18.58 22.89 0.49
CA THR A 180 -19.27 24.11 0.96
C THR A 180 -19.41 24.17 2.48
N SER A 181 -19.44 23.02 3.14
CA SER A 181 -19.45 22.86 4.59
C SER A 181 -18.09 23.05 5.25
N GLY A 182 -16.99 22.92 4.50
CA GLY A 182 -15.62 22.99 5.01
C GLY A 182 -15.21 21.79 5.87
N TYR A 183 -15.92 20.66 5.78
CA TYR A 183 -15.57 19.44 6.53
C TYR A 183 -14.49 18.60 5.87
N TRP A 184 -14.34 18.69 4.55
CA TRP A 184 -13.34 17.92 3.82
C TRP A 184 -11.99 18.63 3.84
N ILE A 185 -10.91 17.85 3.89
CA ILE A 185 -9.55 18.34 3.69
C ILE A 185 -9.32 18.71 2.22
N ASP A 186 -8.26 19.46 1.93
CA ASP A 186 -7.93 19.88 0.57
C ASP A 186 -7.52 18.70 -0.33
N ASP A 187 -7.81 18.82 -1.63
CA ASP A 187 -7.36 17.86 -2.65
C ASP A 187 -5.86 17.59 -2.56
N GLY A 188 -5.47 16.32 -2.67
CA GLY A 188 -4.08 15.89 -2.55
C GLY A 188 -3.54 15.84 -1.12
N SER A 189 -4.28 16.35 -0.13
CA SER A 189 -3.90 16.27 1.28
C SER A 189 -4.37 14.97 1.92
N GLY A 190 -3.69 14.55 2.99
CA GLY A 190 -3.97 13.29 3.65
C GLY A 190 -3.10 13.02 4.87
N ARG A 191 -3.32 11.84 5.43
CA ARG A 191 -2.63 11.32 6.61
C ARG A 191 -2.11 9.93 6.33
N ILE A 192 -1.00 9.62 6.98
CA ILE A 192 -0.45 8.26 7.06
C ILE A 192 -0.39 7.89 8.53
N SER A 193 -1.02 6.78 8.86
CA SER A 193 -0.95 6.14 10.16
C SER A 193 -0.38 4.74 10.02
N ALA A 194 0.13 4.19 11.12
CA ALA A 194 0.53 2.80 11.18
C ALA A 194 0.08 2.20 12.51
N ASP A 195 0.02 0.87 12.54
CA ASP A 195 -0.22 0.12 13.78
C ASP A 195 0.81 0.53 14.85
N GLU A 196 0.34 0.86 16.05
CA GLU A 196 1.19 1.44 17.10
C GLU A 196 2.24 0.45 17.59
N ASP A 197 1.85 -0.82 17.77
CA ASP A 197 2.73 -1.89 18.22
C ASP A 197 3.46 -2.61 17.07
N GLY A 198 3.14 -2.24 15.82
CA GLY A 198 3.73 -2.77 14.60
C GLY A 198 3.21 -4.15 14.18
N PHE A 199 2.14 -4.68 14.79
CA PHE A 199 1.60 -5.98 14.42
C PHE A 199 0.07 -6.10 14.53
N SER A 200 -0.58 -6.25 13.38
CA SER A 200 -2.03 -6.43 13.30
C SER A 200 -2.39 -7.92 13.29
N GLU A 201 -2.94 -8.42 14.40
CA GLU A 201 -3.33 -9.83 14.52
C GLU A 201 -4.44 -10.21 13.52
N LYS A 202 -4.36 -11.44 13.01
CA LYS A 202 -5.43 -12.06 12.24
C LYS A 202 -6.52 -12.60 13.18
N GLU A 203 -7.76 -12.18 12.98
CA GLU A 203 -8.94 -12.63 13.75
C GLU A 203 -9.49 -14.00 13.30
#